data_AF-A0A859FF35-F1
#
_entry.id   AF-A0A859FF35-F1
#
_cell.length_a   1.000
_cell.length_b   1.000
_cell.length_c   1.000
_cell.angle_alpha   90.00
_cell.angle_beta   90.00
_cell.angle_gamma   90.00
#
_symmetry.space_group_name_H-M   'P 1'
#
loop_
_entity.id
_entity.type
_entity.pdbx_description
1 polymer ?
#
loop_
_entity_poly.entity_id
_entity_poly.type
_entity_poly.pdbx_seq_one_letter_code
_entity_poly.pdbx_strand_id
1 'polypeptide(L)'
;MENQGPLPLFKVNTELVIMERSDEAVRLFPHVETLERLVDRESREKFILEMSATNKESQFEINVTTKKKPLELFTVFTKWVDSSCYCLFVPQSKGYERVESQLVALQQRLHETNFELFEKKEELSDLMGRANELSGPYIELSDRVALVPIFGDVSEAKVEAIRYNLLTKAYADQPDRMLIDFTSVGRIANEGVQALKEMVLTLQQMGIEVIILGLHPQHARKLQSHIKELQVEFDRSTKTAIKKWLLHE
;
A
#
# COMPACT_ATOMS: atom_id res chain seq x y z
N MET A 1 25.44 9.09 4.39
CA MET A 1 26.82 8.78 3.93
C MET A 1 27.72 8.98 5.12
N GLU A 2 27.90 7.96 5.95
CA GLU A 2 28.88 8.06 7.05
C GLU A 2 30.28 8.07 6.44
N ASN A 3 31.02 9.13 6.74
CA ASN A 3 32.37 9.40 6.27
C ASN A 3 33.26 8.21 6.64
N GLN A 4 33.64 7.37 5.66
CA GLN A 4 34.75 6.44 5.83
C GLN A 4 36.03 7.28 5.90
N GLY A 5 36.39 7.69 7.11
CA GLY A 5 37.70 8.29 7.37
C GLY A 5 38.84 7.35 6.91
N PRO A 6 40.04 7.89 6.67
CA PRO A 6 41.18 7.08 6.24
C PRO A 6 41.41 5.91 7.21
N LEU A 7 41.58 4.69 6.71
CA LEU A 7 41.68 3.49 7.54
C LEU A 7 43.07 3.34 8.19
N PRO A 8 43.18 2.79 9.40
CA PRO A 8 44.45 2.49 10.04
C PRO A 8 45.28 1.46 9.26
N LEU A 9 46.42 1.92 8.75
CA LEU A 9 47.44 1.10 8.12
C LEU A 9 48.71 1.04 8.98
N PHE A 10 49.25 -0.17 9.11
CA PHE A 10 50.57 -0.46 9.68
C PHE A 10 51.45 -1.16 8.65
N LYS A 11 52.74 -0.86 8.66
CA LYS A 11 53.78 -1.63 7.95
C LYS A 11 54.69 -2.25 8.99
N VAL A 12 54.86 -3.57 8.95
CA VAL A 12 55.68 -4.33 9.89
C VAL A 12 56.75 -5.15 9.19
N ASN A 13 57.83 -5.48 9.89
CA ASN A 13 58.85 -6.42 9.38
C ASN A 13 58.51 -7.88 9.74
N THR A 14 59.42 -8.80 9.42
CA THR A 14 59.32 -10.24 9.74
C THR A 14 59.25 -10.56 11.23
N GLU A 15 59.75 -9.67 12.10
CA GLU A 15 59.61 -9.77 13.56
C GLU A 15 58.37 -9.03 14.11
N LEU A 16 57.44 -8.63 13.24
CA LEU A 16 56.22 -7.87 13.59
C LEU A 16 56.49 -6.49 14.22
N VAL A 17 57.73 -5.98 14.07
CA VAL A 17 58.12 -4.65 14.51
C VAL A 17 57.54 -3.64 13.54
N ILE A 18 56.89 -2.60 14.08
CA ILE A 18 56.20 -1.61 13.27
C ILE A 18 57.22 -0.62 12.68
N MET A 19 57.36 -0.64 11.36
CA MET A 19 58.20 0.26 10.58
C MET A 19 57.51 1.58 10.26
N GLU A 20 56.23 1.53 9.84
CA GLU A 20 55.47 2.72 9.46
C GLU A 20 54.01 2.63 9.95
N ARG A 21 53.39 3.78 10.19
CA ARG A 21 51.99 3.91 10.62
C ARG A 21 51.33 5.08 9.91
N SER A 22 50.08 4.88 9.49
CA SER A 22 49.22 5.98 9.06
C SER A 22 48.83 6.91 10.22
N ASP A 23 48.47 8.15 9.90
CA ASP A 23 47.96 9.11 10.89
C ASP A 23 46.72 8.59 11.64
N GLU A 24 45.86 7.83 10.97
CA GLU A 24 44.70 7.21 11.62
C GLU A 24 45.12 6.11 12.62
N ALA A 25 46.11 5.30 12.28
CA ALA A 25 46.66 4.30 13.20
C ALA A 25 47.24 4.95 14.47
N VAL A 26 47.91 6.10 14.32
CA VAL A 26 48.42 6.89 15.46
C VAL A 26 47.28 7.46 16.30
N ARG A 27 46.16 7.85 15.70
CA ARG A 27 44.97 8.34 16.43
C ARG A 27 44.27 7.24 17.22
N LEU A 28 44.00 6.09 16.61
CA LEU A 28 43.15 5.04 17.17
C LEU A 28 43.88 4.08 18.12
N PHE A 29 45.15 3.75 17.86
CA PHE A 29 45.88 2.73 18.63
C PHE A 29 46.93 3.34 19.57
N PRO A 30 47.17 2.73 20.75
CA PRO A 30 48.27 3.15 21.63
C PRO A 30 49.62 2.96 20.94
N HIS A 31 50.62 3.73 21.37
CA HIS A 31 51.97 3.58 20.83
C HIS A 31 52.63 2.31 21.37
N VAL A 32 52.86 1.32 20.50
CA VAL A 32 53.60 0.09 20.80
C VAL A 32 54.70 -0.13 19.77
N GLU A 33 55.76 -0.87 20.09
CA GLU A 33 56.85 -1.15 19.14
C GLU A 33 56.54 -2.33 18.20
N THR A 34 55.83 -3.34 18.72
CA THR A 34 55.45 -4.57 18.00
C THR A 34 53.94 -4.65 17.86
N LEU A 35 53.46 -5.03 16.67
CA LEU A 35 52.01 -5.07 16.38
C LEU A 35 51.26 -6.09 17.26
N GLU A 36 51.92 -7.17 17.68
CA GLU A 36 51.39 -8.18 18.63
C GLU A 36 50.89 -7.55 19.95
N ARG A 37 51.52 -6.46 20.41
CA ARG A 37 51.13 -5.80 21.66
C ARG A 37 49.78 -5.10 21.57
N LEU A 38 49.27 -4.83 20.37
CA LEU A 38 47.91 -4.32 20.17
C LEU A 38 46.85 -5.42 20.22
N VAL A 39 47.25 -6.68 20.05
CA VAL A 39 46.35 -7.83 19.99
C VAL A 39 46.08 -8.36 21.39
N ASP A 40 44.80 -8.60 21.68
CA ASP A 40 44.39 -9.21 22.94
C ASP A 40 44.98 -10.62 23.11
N ARG A 41 45.24 -11.02 24.36
CA ARG A 41 45.92 -12.29 24.69
C ARG A 41 45.23 -13.50 24.05
N GLU A 42 43.90 -13.53 24.01
CA GLU A 42 43.15 -14.65 23.43
C GLU A 42 43.27 -14.71 21.90
N SER A 43 43.57 -13.59 21.25
CA SER A 43 43.68 -13.46 19.79
C SER A 43 45.11 -13.56 19.27
N ARG A 44 46.13 -13.61 20.14
CA ARG A 44 47.55 -13.60 19.76
C ARG A 44 48.01 -14.85 19.03
N GLU A 45 47.58 -16.03 19.48
CA GLU A 45 47.98 -17.29 18.84
C GLU A 45 47.50 -17.35 17.39
N LYS A 46 46.25 -16.96 17.17
CA LYS A 46 45.65 -16.83 15.83
C LYS A 46 46.38 -15.78 15.00
N PHE A 47 46.70 -14.63 15.58
CA PHE A 47 47.43 -13.55 14.90
C PHE A 47 48.83 -14.00 14.44
N ILE A 48 49.61 -14.65 15.31
CA ILE A 48 50.96 -15.11 14.98
C ILE A 48 50.91 -16.20 13.89
N LEU A 49 49.97 -17.14 13.99
CA LEU A 49 49.79 -18.18 12.98
C LEU A 49 49.50 -17.58 11.61
N GLU A 50 48.56 -16.65 11.51
CA GLU A 50 48.19 -15.98 10.26
C GLU A 50 49.31 -15.10 9.70
N MET A 51 50.10 -14.46 10.56
CA MET A 51 51.27 -13.66 10.14
C MET A 51 52.45 -14.51 9.70
N SER A 52 52.59 -15.74 10.20
CA SER A 52 53.66 -16.68 9.82
C SER A 52 53.50 -17.28 8.42
N ALA A 53 52.30 -17.16 7.82
CA ALA A 53 52.02 -17.58 6.46
C ALA A 53 52.50 -16.53 5.44
N THR A 54 53.82 -16.37 5.29
CA THR A 54 54.51 -15.29 4.56
C THR A 54 54.23 -15.22 3.04
N ASN A 55 53.38 -16.09 2.49
CA ASN A 55 53.23 -16.27 1.05
C ASN A 55 51.79 -16.05 0.51
N LYS A 56 50.89 -15.47 1.33
CA LYS A 56 49.50 -15.18 0.92
C LYS A 56 49.01 -13.83 1.46
N GLU A 57 48.10 -13.21 0.71
CA GLU A 57 47.18 -12.22 1.26
C GLU A 57 46.25 -12.95 2.24
N SER A 58 46.21 -12.49 3.50
CA SER A 58 45.37 -13.11 4.55
C SER A 58 44.39 -12.09 5.11
N GLN A 59 43.22 -12.58 5.51
CA GLN A 59 42.23 -11.80 6.24
C GLN A 59 41.76 -12.58 7.45
N PHE A 60 41.70 -11.93 8.60
CA PHE A 60 41.24 -12.58 9.83
C PHE A 60 40.69 -11.56 10.82
N GLU A 61 39.82 -12.02 11.70
CA GLU A 61 39.25 -11.22 12.77
C GLU A 61 40.04 -11.39 14.06
N ILE A 62 40.38 -10.26 14.69
CA ILE A 62 41.07 -10.18 15.98
C ILE A 62 40.49 -9.09 16.88
N ASN A 63 40.52 -9.35 18.19
CA ASN A 63 40.27 -8.32 19.18
C ASN A 63 41.55 -7.52 19.42
N VAL A 64 41.44 -6.20 19.35
CA VAL A 64 42.54 -5.26 19.53
C VAL A 64 42.22 -4.21 20.56
N THR A 65 43.27 -3.76 21.26
CA THR A 65 43.20 -2.70 22.25
C THR A 65 43.35 -1.35 21.56
N THR A 66 42.27 -0.57 21.51
CA THR A 66 42.29 0.82 21.04
C THR A 66 42.46 1.78 22.22
N LYS A 67 42.81 3.06 21.96
CA LYS A 67 42.93 4.07 23.02
C LYS A 67 41.60 4.33 23.76
N LYS A 68 40.46 4.03 23.11
CA LYS A 68 39.13 4.30 23.64
C LYS A 68 38.50 3.07 24.29
N LYS A 69 38.76 1.88 23.76
CA LYS A 69 38.19 0.62 24.24
C LYS A 69 39.25 -0.48 24.27
N PRO A 70 39.38 -1.22 25.38
CA PRO A 70 40.41 -2.24 25.50
C PRO A 70 40.15 -3.50 24.65
N LEU A 71 38.90 -3.73 24.25
CA LEU A 71 38.45 -4.89 23.46
C LEU A 71 37.52 -4.42 22.35
N GLU A 72 38.06 -4.26 21.14
CA GLU A 72 37.29 -3.91 19.95
C GLU A 72 37.65 -4.85 18.80
N LEU A 73 36.63 -5.34 18.09
CA LEU A 73 36.79 -6.35 17.05
C LEU A 73 37.12 -5.66 15.71
N PHE A 74 38.23 -6.09 15.11
CA PHE A 74 38.70 -5.61 13.82
C PHE A 74 38.91 -6.78 12.88
N THR A 75 38.56 -6.56 11.61
CA THR A 75 39.03 -7.40 10.51
C THR A 75 40.37 -6.83 10.03
N VAL A 76 41.41 -7.65 10.04
CA VAL A 76 42.75 -7.28 9.61
C VAL A 76 43.05 -7.93 8.28
N PHE A 77 43.41 -7.12 7.30
CA PHE A 77 43.89 -7.56 6.00
C PHE A 77 45.40 -7.42 5.97
N THR A 78 46.11 -8.48 5.61
CA THR A 78 47.58 -8.51 5.58
C THR A 78 48.08 -8.88 4.19
N LYS A 79 49.13 -8.16 3.76
CA LYS A 79 49.81 -8.44 2.49
C LYS A 79 51.31 -8.30 2.67
N TRP A 80 52.03 -9.40 2.43
CA TRP A 80 53.48 -9.41 2.38
C TRP A 80 53.99 -8.89 1.04
N VAL A 81 54.94 -7.96 1.10
CA VAL A 81 55.67 -7.42 -0.05
C VAL A 81 57.15 -7.39 0.33
N ASP A 82 57.95 -8.17 -0.40
CA ASP A 82 59.37 -8.40 -0.12
C ASP A 82 59.64 -8.92 1.31
N SER A 83 60.08 -8.05 2.21
CA SER A 83 60.37 -8.35 3.63
C SER A 83 59.53 -7.51 4.60
N SER A 84 58.46 -6.87 4.10
CA SER A 84 57.54 -6.06 4.89
C SER A 84 56.11 -6.56 4.71
N CYS A 85 55.32 -6.54 5.79
CA CYS A 85 53.89 -6.84 5.76
C CYS A 85 53.09 -5.55 5.97
N TYR A 86 52.12 -5.31 5.09
CA TYR A 86 51.13 -4.25 5.25
C TYR A 86 49.91 -4.83 5.95
N CYS A 87 49.51 -4.24 7.07
CA CYS A 87 48.35 -4.65 7.86
C CYS A 87 47.34 -3.49 7.90
N LEU A 88 46.18 -3.70 7.28
CA LEU A 88 45.05 -2.77 7.25
C LEU A 88 43.99 -3.23 8.26
N PHE A 89 43.64 -2.35 9.20
CA PHE A 89 42.68 -2.66 10.26
C PHE A 89 41.34 -1.99 9.93
N VAL A 90 40.30 -2.80 9.75
CA VAL A 90 38.93 -2.34 9.49
C VAL A 90 38.08 -2.60 10.73
N PRO A 91 37.55 -1.55 11.39
CA PRO A 91 36.69 -1.75 12.55
C PRO A 91 35.39 -2.42 12.10
N GLN A 92 34.99 -3.50 12.76
CA GLN A 92 33.68 -4.11 12.53
C GLN A 92 32.64 -3.29 13.31
N SER A 93 32.31 -2.11 12.79
CA SER A 93 31.36 -1.21 13.43
C SER A 93 29.97 -1.84 13.45
N LYS A 94 29.35 -1.93 14.64
CA LYS A 94 27.96 -2.35 14.91
C LYS A 94 26.85 -1.58 14.15
N GLY A 95 27.22 -0.72 13.19
CA GLY A 95 26.29 0.03 12.35
C GLY A 95 25.48 -0.87 11.41
N TYR A 96 26.06 -1.98 10.93
CA TYR A 96 25.37 -2.91 10.04
C TYR A 96 24.22 -3.66 10.72
N GLU A 97 24.42 -4.20 11.93
CA GLU A 97 23.35 -4.86 12.70
C GLU A 97 22.20 -3.90 13.05
N ARG A 98 22.51 -2.64 13.37
CA ARG A 98 21.49 -1.63 13.72
C ARG A 98 20.66 -1.23 12.50
N VAL A 99 21.28 -1.08 11.33
CA VAL A 99 20.56 -0.76 10.09
C VAL A 99 19.74 -1.96 9.62
N GLU A 100 20.28 -3.17 9.70
CA GLU A 100 19.57 -4.40 9.34
C GLU A 100 18.35 -4.64 10.24
N SER A 101 18.50 -4.53 11.56
CA SER A 101 17.37 -4.64 12.50
C SER A 101 16.32 -3.55 12.29
N GLN A 102 16.73 -2.32 11.95
CA GLN A 102 15.80 -1.26 11.57
C GLN A 102 15.06 -1.56 10.25
N LEU A 103 15.75 -2.13 9.25
CA LEU A 103 15.13 -2.55 7.99
C LEU A 103 14.13 -3.67 8.20
N VAL A 104 14.46 -4.68 9.00
CA VAL A 104 13.55 -5.78 9.35
C VAL A 104 12.32 -5.24 10.09
N ALA A 105 12.52 -4.36 11.08
CA ALA A 105 11.40 -3.75 11.82
C ALA A 105 10.51 -2.88 10.91
N LEU A 106 11.11 -2.15 9.96
CA LEU A 106 10.36 -1.35 8.97
C LEU A 106 9.57 -2.25 8.01
N GLN A 107 10.18 -3.32 7.50
CA GLN A 107 9.50 -4.29 6.64
C GLN A 107 8.32 -4.94 7.36
N GLN A 108 8.51 -5.34 8.61
CA GLN A 108 7.45 -5.92 9.45
C GLN A 108 6.29 -4.93 9.61
N ARG A 109 6.59 -3.68 10.00
CA ARG A 109 5.56 -2.63 10.16
C ARG A 109 4.85 -2.31 8.85
N LEU A 110 5.56 -2.28 7.73
CA LEU A 110 4.96 -2.09 6.41
C LEU A 110 4.02 -3.23 6.06
N HIS A 111 4.40 -4.47 6.34
CA HIS A 111 3.56 -5.64 6.10
C HIS A 111 2.28 -5.59 6.95
N GLU A 112 2.41 -5.28 8.24
CA GLU A 112 1.27 -5.10 9.16
C GLU A 112 0.33 -3.98 8.69
N THR A 113 0.91 -2.82 8.34
CA THR A 113 0.12 -1.67 7.84
C THR A 113 -0.58 -2.01 6.52
N ASN A 114 0.10 -2.70 5.61
CA ASN A 114 -0.50 -3.13 4.33
C ASN A 114 -1.65 -4.11 4.55
N PHE A 115 -1.52 -5.02 5.52
CA PHE A 115 -2.57 -5.95 5.87
C PHE A 115 -3.78 -5.21 6.46
N GLU A 116 -3.57 -4.30 7.41
CA GLU A 116 -4.64 -3.46 7.99
C GLU A 116 -5.35 -2.61 6.92
N LEU A 117 -4.58 -2.01 6.00
CA LEU A 117 -5.15 -1.25 4.87
C LEU A 117 -5.97 -2.13 3.93
N PHE A 118 -5.54 -3.37 3.71
CA PHE A 118 -6.29 -4.32 2.88
C PHE A 118 -7.63 -4.68 3.53
N GLU A 119 -7.63 -5.04 4.82
CA GLU A 119 -8.86 -5.35 5.57
C GLU A 119 -9.81 -4.14 5.59
N LYS A 120 -9.29 -2.93 5.82
CA LYS A 120 -10.11 -1.71 5.81
C LYS A 120 -10.69 -1.41 4.42
N LYS A 121 -9.94 -1.69 3.36
CA LYS A 121 -10.42 -1.53 1.98
C LYS A 121 -11.54 -2.51 1.67
N GLU A 122 -11.42 -3.75 2.11
CA GLU A 122 -12.45 -4.79 1.95
C GLU A 122 -13.73 -4.40 2.71
N GLU A 123 -13.61 -4.00 3.97
CA GLU A 123 -14.74 -3.51 4.79
C GLU A 123 -15.47 -2.33 4.12
N LEU A 124 -14.71 -1.35 3.60
CA LEU A 124 -15.29 -0.22 2.88
C LEU A 124 -16.00 -0.64 1.58
N SER A 125 -15.43 -1.61 0.85
CA SER A 125 -16.04 -2.14 -0.37
C SER A 125 -17.38 -2.80 -0.08
N ASP A 126 -17.46 -3.61 0.97
CA ASP A 126 -18.70 -4.27 1.40
C ASP A 126 -19.76 -3.27 1.84
N LEU A 127 -19.35 -2.25 2.62
CA LEU A 127 -20.25 -1.17 3.02
C LEU A 127 -20.77 -0.39 1.81
N MET A 128 -19.92 -0.12 0.81
CA MET A 128 -20.35 0.53 -0.44
C MET A 128 -21.33 -0.34 -1.23
N GLY A 129 -21.11 -1.66 -1.29
CA GLY A 129 -22.05 -2.60 -1.93
C GLY A 129 -23.42 -2.55 -1.27
N ARG A 130 -23.47 -2.69 0.06
CA ARG A 130 -24.73 -2.62 0.83
C ARG A 130 -25.42 -1.27 0.70
N ALA A 131 -24.66 -0.18 0.70
CA ALA A 131 -25.20 1.16 0.49
C ALA A 131 -25.83 1.32 -0.90
N ASN A 132 -25.23 0.71 -1.93
CA ASN A 132 -25.79 0.72 -3.28
C ASN A 132 -27.10 -0.10 -3.36
N GLU A 133 -27.16 -1.29 -2.74
CA GLU A 133 -28.39 -2.10 -2.69
C GLU A 133 -29.56 -1.35 -2.02
N LEU A 134 -29.26 -0.59 -0.96
CA LEU A 134 -30.25 0.21 -0.23
C LEU A 134 -30.61 1.54 -0.93
N SER A 135 -29.92 1.91 -2.01
CA SER A 135 -30.10 3.20 -2.69
C SER A 135 -31.22 3.23 -3.72
N GLY A 136 -31.99 2.13 -3.86
CA GLY A 136 -33.13 1.98 -4.75
C GLY A 136 -34.16 0.95 -4.25
N PRO A 137 -34.70 1.10 -3.03
CA PRO A 137 -35.63 0.12 -2.48
C PRO A 137 -36.92 0.08 -3.31
N TYR A 138 -37.46 -1.12 -3.52
CA TYR A 138 -38.80 -1.29 -4.09
C TYR A 138 -39.84 -1.01 -3.00
N ILE A 139 -40.70 -0.02 -3.22
CA ILE A 139 -41.77 0.37 -2.30
C ILE A 139 -43.10 0.18 -3.04
N GLU A 140 -43.93 -0.74 -2.55
CA GLU A 140 -45.31 -0.90 -3.02
C GLU A 140 -46.17 0.25 -2.50
N LEU A 141 -46.82 1.00 -3.39
CA LEU A 141 -47.77 2.06 -3.02
C LEU A 141 -49.22 1.56 -3.09
N SER A 142 -49.51 0.68 -4.04
CA SER A 142 -50.76 -0.08 -4.18
C SER A 142 -50.53 -1.31 -5.07
N ASP A 143 -51.53 -2.18 -5.20
CA ASP A 143 -51.53 -3.37 -6.08
C ASP A 143 -51.15 -3.06 -7.55
N ARG A 144 -51.24 -1.79 -7.97
CA ARG A 144 -50.97 -1.34 -9.34
C ARG A 144 -49.76 -0.42 -9.47
N VAL A 145 -49.27 0.15 -8.38
CA VAL A 145 -48.27 1.22 -8.42
C VAL A 145 -47.14 0.94 -7.45
N ALA A 146 -45.92 0.94 -7.99
CA ALA A 146 -44.68 0.84 -7.22
C ALA A 146 -43.85 2.12 -7.31
N LEU A 147 -43.03 2.38 -6.29
CA LEU A 147 -42.09 3.50 -6.21
C LEU A 147 -40.67 3.00 -5.94
N VAL A 148 -39.72 3.59 -6.66
CA VAL A 148 -38.29 3.29 -6.56
C VAL A 148 -37.53 4.61 -6.43
N PRO A 149 -37.18 5.05 -5.21
CA PRO A 149 -36.40 6.26 -5.03
C PRO A 149 -34.91 5.97 -5.23
N ILE A 150 -34.26 6.71 -6.13
CA ILE A 150 -32.82 6.59 -6.39
C ILE A 150 -32.06 7.64 -5.58
N PHE A 151 -31.11 7.20 -4.75
CA PHE A 151 -30.35 8.09 -3.86
C PHE A 151 -28.89 8.28 -4.29
N GLY A 152 -28.43 9.54 -4.26
CA GLY A 152 -27.03 9.93 -4.47
C GLY A 152 -26.59 9.88 -5.93
N ASP A 153 -25.29 9.70 -6.16
CA ASP A 153 -24.74 9.64 -7.53
C ASP A 153 -25.06 8.28 -8.18
N VAL A 154 -25.43 8.31 -9.47
CA VAL A 154 -25.81 7.13 -10.25
C VAL A 154 -24.63 6.67 -11.10
N SER A 155 -24.05 5.54 -10.74
CA SER A 155 -23.05 4.80 -11.50
C SER A 155 -23.63 3.47 -11.99
N GLU A 156 -22.95 2.81 -12.94
CA GLU A 156 -23.31 1.47 -13.39
C GLU A 156 -23.41 0.47 -12.21
N ALA A 157 -22.38 0.43 -11.36
CA ALA A 157 -22.36 -0.45 -10.19
C ALA A 157 -23.57 -0.26 -9.25
N LYS A 158 -24.04 0.99 -9.10
CA LYS A 158 -25.24 1.27 -8.30
C LYS A 158 -26.51 0.75 -8.98
N VAL A 159 -26.65 0.99 -10.28
CA VAL A 159 -27.82 0.51 -11.03
C VAL A 159 -27.88 -1.02 -11.00
N GLU A 160 -26.75 -1.70 -11.21
CA GLU A 160 -26.70 -3.17 -11.14
C GLU A 160 -27.07 -3.72 -9.76
N ALA A 161 -26.57 -3.08 -8.68
CA ALA A 161 -26.92 -3.48 -7.31
C ALA A 161 -28.43 -3.36 -7.02
N ILE A 162 -29.10 -2.36 -7.59
CA ILE A 162 -30.55 -2.16 -7.44
C ILE A 162 -31.34 -3.11 -8.37
N ARG A 163 -30.84 -3.32 -9.60
CA ARG A 163 -31.53 -4.02 -10.69
C ARG A 163 -32.03 -5.40 -10.28
N TYR A 164 -31.19 -6.21 -9.65
CA TYR A 164 -31.56 -7.58 -9.28
C TYR A 164 -32.79 -7.61 -8.35
N ASN A 165 -32.70 -6.93 -7.20
CA ASN A 165 -33.80 -6.88 -6.24
C ASN A 165 -35.06 -6.24 -6.82
N LEU A 166 -34.87 -5.17 -7.62
CA LEU A 166 -35.97 -4.46 -8.25
C LEU A 166 -36.75 -5.35 -9.23
N LEU A 167 -36.06 -6.01 -10.16
CA LEU A 167 -36.70 -6.86 -11.16
C LEU A 167 -37.36 -8.09 -10.53
N THR A 168 -36.72 -8.70 -9.52
CA THR A 168 -37.30 -9.82 -8.79
C THR A 168 -38.61 -9.43 -8.10
N LYS A 169 -38.65 -8.26 -7.44
CA LYS A 169 -39.86 -7.75 -6.79
C LYS A 169 -40.93 -7.36 -7.80
N ALA A 170 -40.56 -6.60 -8.84
CA ALA A 170 -41.47 -6.20 -9.89
C ALA A 170 -42.14 -7.38 -10.60
N TYR A 171 -41.41 -8.49 -10.79
CA TYR A 171 -41.96 -9.70 -11.38
C TYR A 171 -42.97 -10.41 -10.48
N ALA A 172 -42.73 -10.39 -9.16
CA ALA A 172 -43.63 -11.00 -8.18
C ALA A 172 -44.90 -10.18 -7.98
N ASP A 173 -44.75 -8.85 -7.88
CA ASP A 173 -45.84 -7.93 -7.54
C ASP A 173 -46.65 -7.49 -8.77
N GLN A 174 -46.07 -7.58 -9.98
CA GLN A 174 -46.68 -7.25 -11.28
C GLN A 174 -47.45 -5.91 -11.30
N PRO A 175 -46.83 -4.78 -10.88
CA PRO A 175 -47.52 -3.50 -10.89
C PRO A 175 -47.79 -3.03 -12.32
N ASP A 176 -48.94 -2.40 -12.56
CA ASP A 176 -49.24 -1.73 -13.83
C ASP A 176 -48.22 -0.62 -14.12
N ARG A 177 -47.78 0.11 -13.07
CA ARG A 177 -46.90 1.27 -13.19
C ARG A 177 -45.79 1.29 -12.15
N MET A 178 -44.62 1.74 -12.56
CA MET A 178 -43.46 1.97 -11.71
C MET A 178 -42.98 3.41 -11.79
N LEU A 179 -42.96 4.06 -10.63
CA LEU A 179 -42.46 5.41 -10.44
C LEU A 179 -40.99 5.35 -10.02
N ILE A 180 -40.08 5.89 -10.83
CA ILE A 180 -38.66 5.99 -10.48
C ILE A 180 -38.35 7.43 -10.09
N ASP A 181 -38.01 7.68 -8.83
CA ASP A 181 -37.82 9.03 -8.28
C ASP A 181 -36.35 9.44 -8.25
N PHE A 182 -36.03 10.49 -9.02
CA PHE A 182 -34.69 11.08 -9.15
C PHE A 182 -34.48 12.31 -8.27
N THR A 183 -35.44 12.67 -7.40
CA THR A 183 -35.37 13.90 -6.59
C THR A 183 -34.09 13.98 -5.73
N SER A 184 -33.57 12.83 -5.29
CA SER A 184 -32.36 12.74 -4.45
C SER A 184 -31.08 12.36 -5.23
N VAL A 185 -31.10 12.48 -6.56
CA VAL A 185 -29.96 12.14 -7.42
C VAL A 185 -28.99 13.32 -7.56
N GLY A 186 -27.70 13.06 -7.36
CA GLY A 186 -26.63 14.05 -7.50
C GLY A 186 -26.14 14.17 -8.94
N ARG A 187 -25.16 13.34 -9.31
CA ARG A 187 -24.59 13.21 -10.65
C ARG A 187 -24.95 11.85 -11.24
N ILE A 188 -25.09 11.79 -12.56
CA ILE A 188 -25.29 10.53 -13.29
C ILE A 188 -24.04 10.31 -14.15
N ALA A 189 -23.33 9.19 -13.99
CA ALA A 189 -22.21 8.79 -14.84
C ALA A 189 -22.69 8.34 -16.23
N ASN A 190 -21.84 8.33 -17.26
CA ASN A 190 -22.30 7.95 -18.61
C ASN A 190 -22.68 6.47 -18.67
N GLU A 191 -21.88 5.62 -18.03
CA GLU A 191 -22.09 4.19 -17.87
C GLU A 191 -23.38 3.92 -17.08
N GLY A 192 -23.65 4.75 -16.05
CA GLY A 192 -24.90 4.70 -15.30
C GLY A 192 -26.14 5.02 -16.13
N VAL A 193 -26.04 5.88 -17.16
CA VAL A 193 -27.15 6.14 -18.09
C VAL A 193 -27.51 4.88 -18.88
N GLN A 194 -26.51 4.18 -19.39
CA GLN A 194 -26.72 2.96 -20.18
C GLN A 194 -27.34 1.85 -19.33
N ALA A 195 -26.82 1.63 -18.12
CA ALA A 195 -27.39 0.67 -17.18
C ALA A 195 -28.85 1.00 -16.81
N LEU A 196 -29.14 2.29 -16.53
CA LEU A 196 -30.52 2.73 -16.27
C LEU A 196 -31.45 2.44 -17.45
N LYS A 197 -31.00 2.74 -18.68
CA LYS A 197 -31.77 2.48 -19.90
C LYS A 197 -32.14 1.01 -20.02
N GLU A 198 -31.17 0.12 -19.84
CA GLU A 198 -31.41 -1.32 -19.92
C GLU A 198 -32.38 -1.81 -18.84
N MET A 199 -32.24 -1.32 -17.60
CA MET A 199 -33.15 -1.65 -16.52
C MET A 199 -34.60 -1.22 -16.85
N VAL A 200 -34.78 0.00 -17.35
CA VAL A 200 -36.09 0.51 -17.78
C VAL A 200 -36.66 -0.31 -18.93
N LEU A 201 -35.85 -0.68 -19.93
CA LEU A 201 -36.28 -1.55 -21.02
C LEU A 201 -36.77 -2.91 -20.53
N THR A 202 -36.06 -3.52 -19.58
CA THR A 202 -36.47 -4.80 -18.99
C THR A 202 -37.83 -4.67 -18.28
N LEU A 203 -38.03 -3.60 -17.49
CA LEU A 203 -39.32 -3.33 -16.85
C LEU A 203 -40.46 -3.14 -17.87
N GLN A 204 -40.21 -2.39 -18.94
CA GLN A 204 -41.19 -2.20 -20.01
C GLN A 204 -41.51 -3.51 -20.76
N GLN A 205 -40.50 -4.37 -20.98
CA GLN A 205 -40.69 -5.70 -21.56
C GLN A 205 -41.52 -6.63 -20.67
N MET A 206 -41.51 -6.39 -19.35
CA MET A 206 -42.39 -7.07 -18.38
C MET A 206 -43.83 -6.50 -18.39
N GLY A 207 -44.13 -5.50 -19.22
CA GLY A 207 -45.45 -4.88 -19.32
C GLY A 207 -45.68 -3.74 -18.32
N ILE A 208 -44.64 -3.31 -17.60
CA ILE A 208 -44.73 -2.27 -16.57
C ILE A 208 -44.51 -0.90 -17.21
N GLU A 209 -45.46 0.02 -17.01
CA GLU A 209 -45.30 1.41 -17.43
C GLU A 209 -44.34 2.14 -16.49
N VAL A 210 -43.19 2.58 -17.01
CA VAL A 210 -42.18 3.31 -16.21
C VAL A 210 -42.37 4.82 -16.35
N ILE A 211 -42.47 5.50 -15.21
CA ILE A 211 -42.58 6.96 -15.11
C ILE A 211 -41.39 7.48 -14.30
N ILE A 212 -40.65 8.45 -14.84
CA ILE A 212 -39.54 9.07 -14.12
C ILE A 212 -40.01 10.38 -13.47
N LEU A 213 -39.71 10.52 -12.17
CA LEU A 213 -40.10 11.65 -11.34
C LEU A 213 -38.87 12.45 -10.91
N GLY A 214 -39.06 13.75 -10.68
CA GLY A 214 -38.07 14.56 -9.93
C GLY A 214 -36.75 14.82 -10.66
N LEU A 215 -36.71 14.67 -12.00
CA LEU A 215 -35.50 14.91 -12.78
C LEU A 215 -35.05 16.37 -12.75
N HIS A 216 -33.80 16.60 -12.33
CA HIS A 216 -33.18 17.91 -12.45
C HIS A 216 -32.91 18.24 -13.94
N PRO A 217 -33.00 19.52 -14.39
CA PRO A 217 -32.74 19.89 -15.78
C PRO A 217 -31.41 19.40 -16.35
N GLN A 218 -30.38 19.31 -15.50
CA GLN A 218 -29.06 18.78 -15.88
C GLN A 218 -29.09 17.29 -16.22
N HIS A 219 -29.88 16.51 -15.48
CA HIS A 219 -30.06 15.07 -15.72
C HIS A 219 -30.90 14.82 -16.95
N ALA A 220 -31.98 15.61 -17.13
CA ALA A 220 -32.84 15.53 -18.32
C ALA A 220 -32.04 15.73 -19.61
N ARG A 221 -31.10 16.68 -19.65
CA ARG A 221 -30.19 16.85 -20.80
C ARG A 221 -29.30 15.64 -21.04
N LYS A 222 -28.75 15.07 -19.97
CA LYS A 222 -27.82 13.93 -20.05
C LYS A 222 -28.53 12.64 -20.50
N LEU A 223 -29.77 12.48 -20.09
CA LEU A 223 -30.58 11.31 -20.44
C LEU A 223 -31.35 11.50 -21.76
N GLN A 224 -31.37 12.71 -22.35
CA GLN A 224 -32.25 13.08 -23.47
C GLN A 224 -32.14 12.16 -24.69
N SER A 225 -30.92 11.77 -25.10
CA SER A 225 -30.69 10.90 -26.25
C SER A 225 -31.25 9.50 -26.03
N HIS A 226 -31.14 8.99 -24.80
CA HIS A 226 -31.53 7.64 -24.42
C HIS A 226 -33.02 7.54 -24.05
N ILE A 227 -33.55 8.59 -23.43
CA ILE A 227 -34.97 8.69 -23.05
C ILE A 227 -35.87 8.78 -24.27
N LYS A 228 -35.50 9.46 -25.37
CA LYS A 228 -36.39 9.54 -26.54
C LYS A 228 -36.68 8.18 -27.17
N GLU A 229 -35.82 7.20 -26.95
CA GLU A 229 -35.99 5.81 -27.40
C GLU A 229 -36.89 5.01 -26.44
N LEU A 230 -37.06 5.49 -25.21
CA LEU A 230 -37.89 4.89 -24.17
C LEU A 230 -39.20 5.67 -24.11
N GLN A 231 -40.35 5.03 -24.27
CA GLN A 231 -41.66 5.71 -24.11
C GLN A 231 -41.97 6.00 -22.64
N VAL A 232 -41.13 6.81 -21.99
CA VAL A 232 -41.17 7.11 -20.56
C VAL A 232 -41.82 8.46 -20.34
N GLU A 233 -42.81 8.51 -19.45
CA GLU A 233 -43.41 9.78 -19.03
C GLU A 233 -42.58 10.46 -17.95
N PHE A 234 -42.63 11.81 -17.93
CA PHE A 234 -41.92 12.64 -16.97
C PHE A 234 -42.89 13.46 -16.15
N ASP A 235 -42.75 13.40 -14.81
CA ASP A 235 -43.45 14.32 -13.91
C ASP A 235 -42.46 15.09 -13.03
N ARG A 236 -42.81 16.34 -12.73
CA ARG A 236 -41.95 17.29 -12.00
C ARG A 236 -41.95 17.04 -10.50
N SER A 237 -42.93 16.32 -9.96
CA SER A 237 -43.04 16.10 -8.52
C SER A 237 -43.65 14.76 -8.18
N THR A 238 -42.97 14.01 -7.31
CA THR A 238 -43.48 12.79 -6.67
C THR A 238 -44.81 13.03 -5.97
N LYS A 239 -44.99 14.20 -5.35
CA LYS A 239 -46.26 14.58 -4.69
C LYS A 239 -47.41 14.70 -5.70
N THR A 240 -47.15 15.25 -6.89
CA THR A 240 -48.18 15.39 -7.93
C THR A 240 -48.51 14.05 -8.56
N ALA A 241 -47.50 13.23 -8.86
CA ALA A 241 -47.68 11.89 -9.39
C ALA A 241 -48.48 11.01 -8.41
N ILE A 242 -48.09 10.99 -7.13
CA ILE A 242 -48.83 10.24 -6.11
C ILE A 242 -50.28 10.72 -6.03
N LYS A 243 -50.54 12.03 -6.00
CA LYS A 243 -51.93 12.53 -5.99
C LYS A 243 -52.72 12.17 -7.24
N LYS A 244 -52.09 12.17 -8.42
CA LYS A 244 -52.75 11.87 -9.68
C LYS A 244 -53.11 10.39 -9.80
N TRP A 245 -52.24 9.51 -9.31
CA TRP A 245 -52.31 8.08 -9.60
C TRP A 245 -52.75 7.20 -8.42
N LEU A 246 -52.67 7.69 -7.17
CA LEU A 246 -53.16 6.98 -5.98
C LEU A 246 -54.47 7.52 -5.40
N LEU A 247 -54.91 8.73 -5.78
CA LEU A 247 -56.14 9.35 -5.24
C LEU A 247 -57.29 9.44 -6.26
N HIS A 248 -57.12 8.86 -7.45
CA HIS A 248 -58.15 8.79 -8.49
C HIS A 248 -58.59 7.36 -8.82
N GLU A 249 -58.36 6.42 -7.89
CA GLU A 249 -59.11 5.15 -7.84
C GLU A 249 -60.41 5.31 -7.04
#